data_AF-A0A1G3UC44-F1
#
_entry.id   AF-A0A1G3UC44-F1
#
_cell.length_a   1.000
_cell.length_b   1.000
_cell.length_c   1.000
_cell.angle_alpha   90.00
_cell.angle_beta   90.00
_cell.angle_gamma   90.00
#
_symmetry.space_group_name_H-M   'P 1'
#
loop_
_entity.id
_entity.type
_entity.pdbx_description
1 polymer ?
#
loop_
_entity_poly.entity_id
_entity_poly.type
_entity_poly.pdbx_seq_one_letter_code
_entity_poly.pdbx_strand_id
1 'polypeptide(L)'
;MLTIKAKMLHLFKSADYTNRETGEVTLGKNKLQLLMETPLKNGGFKNELLDISIPPEKVHLYKDKENEEVEVEVALIGKATFYGI
;
A
#
# COMPACT_ATOMS: atom_id res chain seq x y z
N MET A 1 -10.52 11.66 -8.05
CA MET A 1 -9.41 10.78 -7.62
C MET A 1 -9.24 10.95 -6.13
N LEU A 2 -8.97 9.89 -5.39
CA LEU A 2 -8.66 9.99 -3.96
C LEU A 2 -7.14 10.11 -3.81
N THR A 3 -6.69 10.85 -2.80
CA THR A 3 -5.26 10.99 -2.50
C THR A 3 -5.03 10.55 -1.07
N ILE A 4 -4.07 9.66 -0.86
CA ILE A 4 -3.56 9.31 0.47
C ILE A 4 -2.29 10.12 0.70
N LYS A 5 -2.24 10.78 1.84
CA LYS A 5 -1.06 11.49 2.33
C LYS A 5 -0.56 10.79 3.58
N ALA A 6 0.64 10.23 3.52
CA ALA A 6 1.19 9.39 4.59
C ALA A 6 2.71 9.30 4.51
N LYS A 7 3.35 8.87 5.60
CA LYS A 7 4.80 8.63 5.62
C LYS A 7 5.11 7.36 4.84
N MET A 8 5.99 7.44 3.86
CA MET A 8 6.47 6.28 3.14
C MET A 8 7.53 5.54 3.95
N LEU A 9 7.35 4.24 4.16
CA LEU A 9 8.35 3.40 4.83
C LEU A 9 9.24 2.69 3.83
N HIS A 10 8.64 2.02 2.84
CA HIS A 10 9.38 1.20 1.88
C HIS A 10 8.73 1.22 0.49
N LEU A 11 9.57 1.04 -0.54
CA LEU A 11 9.17 0.68 -1.89
C LEU A 11 9.69 -0.73 -2.20
N PHE A 12 8.79 -1.67 -2.46
CA PHE A 12 9.15 -3.07 -2.66
C PHE A 12 8.34 -3.72 -3.77
N LYS A 13 8.82 -4.87 -4.27
CA LYS A 13 8.08 -5.71 -5.22
C LYS A 13 7.60 -6.97 -4.50
N SER A 14 6.31 -7.30 -4.60
CA SER A 14 5.82 -8.57 -4.07
C SER A 14 6.44 -9.75 -4.84
N ALA A 15 6.49 -10.93 -4.24
CA ALA A 15 6.96 -12.13 -4.92
C ALA A 15 6.06 -12.47 -6.12
N ASP A 16 6.66 -13.04 -7.16
CA ASP A 16 5.92 -13.66 -8.25
C ASP A 16 5.20 -14.91 -7.71
N TYR A 17 3.99 -15.16 -8.18
CA TYR A 17 3.18 -16.31 -7.79
C TYR A 17 3.07 -17.29 -8.94
N THR A 18 3.46 -18.54 -8.72
CA THR A 18 3.27 -19.63 -9.69
C THR A 18 2.11 -20.50 -9.25
N ASN A 19 1.08 -20.62 -10.09
CA ASN A 19 0.01 -21.59 -9.89
C ASN A 19 0.58 -23.00 -10.10
N ARG A 20 0.52 -23.83 -9.06
CA ARG A 20 1.10 -25.19 -9.08
C ARG A 20 0.34 -26.18 -9.96
N GLU A 21 -0.93 -25.91 -10.25
CA GLU A 21 -1.79 -26.79 -11.04
C GLU A 21 -1.72 -26.46 -12.54
N THR A 22 -1.62 -25.17 -12.89
CA THR A 22 -1.60 -24.71 -14.29
C THR A 22 -0.21 -24.35 -14.80
N GLY A 23 0.77 -24.14 -13.91
CA GLY A 23 2.10 -23.64 -14.24
C GLY A 23 2.16 -22.14 -14.58
N GLU A 24 1.02 -21.44 -14.52
CA GLU A 24 0.94 -20.02 -14.85
C GLU A 24 1.66 -19.15 -13.80
N VAL A 25 2.43 -18.16 -14.27
CA VAL A 25 3.19 -17.24 -13.41
C VAL A 25 2.55 -15.85 -13.43
N THR A 26 2.05 -15.42 -12.29
CA THR A 26 1.58 -14.06 -12.05
C THR A 26 2.71 -13.22 -11.47
N LEU A 27 3.12 -12.18 -12.20
CA LEU A 27 4.17 -11.28 -11.76
C LEU A 27 3.73 -10.48 -10.53
N GLY A 28 4.65 -10.36 -9.57
CA GLY A 28 4.48 -9.52 -8.40
C GLY A 28 4.40 -8.04 -8.75
N LYS A 29 3.64 -7.30 -7.95
CA LYS A 29 3.39 -5.86 -8.16
C LYS A 29 4.37 -5.03 -7.34
N ASN A 30 4.73 -3.85 -7.85
CA ASN A 30 5.40 -2.84 -7.05
C ASN A 30 4.42 -2.27 -6.03
N LYS A 31 4.88 -2.07 -4.80
CA LYS A 31 4.07 -1.62 -3.68
C LYS A 31 4.79 -0.54 -2.88
N LEU A 32 4.03 0.44 -2.44
CA LEU A 32 4.42 1.40 -1.42
C LEU A 32 3.89 0.91 -0.08
N GLN A 33 4.75 0.79 0.92
CA GLN A 33 4.31 0.63 2.31
C GLN A 33 4.24 2.01 2.95
N LEU A 34 3.03 2.41 3.34
CA LEU A 34 2.75 3.71 3.94
C LEU A 34 2.31 3.55 5.39
N LEU A 35 2.79 4.44 6.25
CA LEU A 35 2.32 4.61 7.62
C LEU A 35 1.33 5.77 7.67
N MET A 36 0.05 5.45 7.79
CA MET A 36 -1.02 6.42 7.95
C MET A 36 -1.34 6.57 9.43
N GLU A 37 -1.30 7.81 9.93
CA GLU A 37 -1.69 8.14 11.30
C GLU A 37 -3.05 8.83 11.27
N THR A 38 -4.05 8.23 11.93
CA THR A 38 -5.42 8.76 11.98
C THR A 38 -5.76 9.19 13.41
N PRO A 39 -6.18 10.44 13.64
CA PRO A 39 -6.64 10.88 14.95
C PRO A 39 -7.96 10.18 15.33
N LEU A 40 -8.03 9.71 16.57
CA LEU A 40 -9.21 9.08 17.14
C LEU A 40 -10.02 10.11 17.94
N LYS A 41 -11.34 9.88 18.03
CA LYS A 41 -12.25 10.77 18.78
C LYS A 41 -11.92 10.88 20.27
N ASN A 42 -11.17 9.94 20.83
CA ASN A 42 -10.73 9.93 22.23
C ASN A 42 -9.40 10.68 22.45
N GLY A 43 -8.89 11.40 21.45
CA GLY A 43 -7.63 12.14 21.53
C GLY A 43 -6.37 11.29 21.33
N GLY A 44 -6.51 9.99 21.08
CA GLY A 44 -5.40 9.14 20.66
C GLY A 44 -5.14 9.17 19.16
N PHE A 45 -4.10 8.49 18.73
CA PHE A 45 -3.79 8.25 17.33
C PHE A 45 -3.81 6.76 17.03
N LYS A 46 -4.25 6.41 15.83
CA LYS A 46 -4.18 5.05 15.30
C LYS A 46 -3.23 5.04 14.11
N ASN A 47 -2.23 4.18 14.19
CA ASN A 47 -1.34 3.90 13.08
C ASN A 47 -1.89 2.74 12.26
N GLU A 48 -1.96 2.94 10.94
CA GLU A 48 -2.34 1.92 9.97
C GLU A 48 -1.23 1.79 8.94
N LEU A 49 -0.75 0.55 8.75
CA LEU A 49 0.14 0.21 7.65
C LEU A 49 -0.69 -0.11 6.42
N LEU A 50 -0.40 0.56 5.32
CA LEU A 50 -1.09 0.41 4.04
C LEU A 50 -0.09 -0.01 2.98
N ASP A 51 -0.37 -1.12 2.31
CA ASP A 51 0.38 -1.56 1.14
C ASP A 51 -0.38 -1.19 -0.14
N ILE A 52 0.11 -0.20 -0.88
CA ILE A 52 -0.54 0.30 -2.08
C ILE A 52 0.21 -0.19 -3.32
N SER A 53 -0.47 -0.97 -4.16
CA SER A 53 0.10 -1.41 -5.43
C SER A 53 0.15 -0.24 -6.43
N ILE A 54 1.30 -0.02 -7.04
CA ILE A 54 1.52 1.02 -8.05
C ILE A 54 1.99 0.39 -9.37
N PRO A 55 1.65 1.00 -10.52
CA PRO A 55 2.11 0.50 -11.79
C PRO A 55 3.62 0.81 -11.99
N PRO A 56 4.36 0.01 -12.78
CA PRO A 56 5.81 0.13 -12.92
C PRO A 56 6.28 1.52 -13.35
N GLU A 57 5.54 2.18 -14.23
CA GLU A 57 5.84 3.52 -14.71
C GLU A 57 5.78 4.60 -13.61
N LYS A 58 5.09 4.35 -12.48
CA LYS A 58 5.02 5.30 -11.36
C LYS A 58 6.10 5.07 -10.29
N VAL A 59 6.90 4.01 -10.37
CA VAL A 59 7.92 3.65 -9.35
C VAL A 59 8.95 4.76 -9.15
N HIS A 60 9.40 5.38 -10.24
CA HIS A 60 10.40 6.45 -10.20
C HIS A 60 9.96 7.68 -9.39
N LEU A 61 8.65 7.90 -9.21
CA LEU A 61 8.12 9.03 -8.45
C LEU A 61 8.33 8.90 -6.94
N TYR A 62 8.59 7.68 -6.46
CA TYR A 62 8.70 7.35 -5.04
C TYR A 62 10.06 6.79 -4.66
N LYS A 63 10.94 6.59 -5.64
CA LYS A 63 12.31 6.17 -5.39
C LYS A 63 12.99 7.22 -4.50
N ASP A 64 13.73 6.74 -3.51
CA ASP A 64 14.50 7.56 -2.55
C ASP A 64 13.65 8.48 -1.64
N LYS A 65 12.32 8.29 -1.58
CA LYS A 65 11.41 9.03 -0.66
C LYS A 65 11.12 8.28 0.64
N GLU A 66 11.99 7.35 1.04
CA GLU A 66 11.81 6.62 2.30
C GLU A 66 11.88 7.58 3.49
N ASN A 67 10.95 7.40 4.43
CA ASN A 67 10.72 8.24 5.59
C ASN A 67 10.17 9.65 5.32
N GLU A 68 9.88 9.99 4.06
CA GLU A 68 9.23 11.25 3.70
C GLU A 68 7.70 11.12 3.69
N GLU A 69 7.01 12.25 3.80
CA GLU A 69 5.58 12.34 3.56
C GLU A 69 5.32 12.38 2.05
N VAL A 70 4.51 11.44 1.55
CA VAL A 70 4.19 11.33 0.12
C VAL A 70 2.68 11.42 -0.10
N GLU A 71 2.30 11.91 -1.28
CA GLU A 71 0.93 11.90 -1.77
C GLU A 71 0.80 10.86 -2.88
N VAL A 72 -0.17 9.95 -2.72
CA VAL A 72 -0.42 8.86 -3.65
C VAL A 72 -1.86 8.92 -4.14
N GLU A 73 -2.04 9.06 -5.45
CA GLU A 73 -3.34 8.93 -6.10
C GLU A 73 -3.82 7.48 -6.06
N VAL A 74 -5.02 7.27 -5.53
CA VAL A 74 -5.61 5.94 -5.35
C VAL A 74 -7.06 5.88 -5.83
N ALA A 75 -7.50 4.65 -6.09
CA ALA A 75 -8.89 4.29 -6.29
C ALA A 75 -9.31 3.26 -5.23
N LEU A 76 -10.61 3.20 -4.94
CA LEU A 76 -11.15 2.25 -3.98
C LEU A 76 -11.34 0.87 -4.62
N ILE A 77 -10.82 -0.15 -3.96
CA ILE A 77 -11.17 -1.56 -4.19
C ILE A 77 -11.75 -2.05 -2.86
N GLY A 78 -12.93 -2.68 -2.89
CA GLY A 78 -13.78 -2.91 -1.70
C GLY A 78 -13.06 -3.51 -0.49
N LYS A 79 -13.48 -3.12 0.72
CA LYS A 79 -12.92 -3.59 2.01
C LYS A 79 -13.90 -4.55 2.69
N ALA A 80 -13.47 -5.79 2.93
CA ALA A 80 -14.14 -6.67 3.88
C ALA A 80 -13.75 -6.24 5.31
N THR A 81 -14.73 -6.12 6.21
CA THR A 81 -14.50 -5.87 7.64
C THR A 81 -14.99 -7.08 8.41
N PHE A 82 -14.16 -7.56 9.34
CA PHE A 82 -14.47 -8.72 10.19
C PHE A 82 -14.65 -8.25 11.63
N TYR A 83 -15.54 -8.90 12.37
CA TYR A 83 -15.68 -8.75 13.82
C TYR A 83 -15.45 -10.12 14.47
N GLY A 84 -14.83 -10.13 15.66
CA GLY A 84 -14.68 -11.35 16.44
C GLY A 84 -16.01 -11.75 17.07
N ILE A 85 -16.30 -13.05 17.08
CA ILE A 85 -17.34 -13.65 17.92
C ILE A 85 -16.64 -14.30 19.11
#